data_AF-J7Q924-F1
#
_entry.id   AF-J7Q924-F1
#
_cell.length_a   1.000
_cell.length_b   1.000
_cell.length_c   1.000
_cell.angle_alpha   90.00
_cell.angle_beta   90.00
_cell.angle_gamma   90.00
#
_symmetry.space_group_name_H-M   'P 1'
#
loop_
_entity.id
_entity.type
_entity.pdbx_description
1 polymer ?
#
loop_
_entity_poly.entity_id
_entity_poly.type
_entity_poly.pdbx_seq_one_letter_code
_entity_poly.pdbx_strand_id
1 'polypeptide(L)'
;MRGAFTTFAAAMLLALLSAIPANAFCMFGCYPTEAHARQIFENLLKQRVDKPFKIVEFKQTMAERLEMHATGEKGYEIFFNARVEFPEGGNLECKPEAGKIPDGCSPSSHYVTAPRSSDPPGKQYIAPGSTVLFDEEYRFYEAGSGWKGPDGNVYTAD
;
A
#
# COMPACT_ATOMS: atom_id res chain seq x y z
N MET A 1 -58.53 25.28 -35.01
CA MET A 1 -58.10 25.47 -33.61
C MET A 1 -58.44 24.21 -32.82
N ARG A 2 -57.59 23.80 -31.87
CA ARG A 2 -57.57 22.54 -31.09
C ARG A 2 -56.73 21.44 -31.75
N GLY A 3 -55.67 20.92 -31.15
CA GLY A 3 -55.08 21.14 -29.83
C GLY A 3 -53.82 20.28 -29.74
N ALA A 4 -52.67 20.92 -29.56
CA ALA A 4 -51.40 20.27 -29.30
C ALA A 4 -51.28 20.02 -27.79
N PHE A 5 -51.58 18.82 -27.31
CA PHE A 5 -51.36 18.43 -25.92
C PHE A 5 -51.18 16.91 -25.77
N THR A 6 -50.15 16.35 -26.40
CA THR A 6 -49.71 14.96 -26.13
C THR A 6 -48.21 14.84 -26.24
N THR A 7 -47.46 15.67 -25.51
CA THR A 7 -45.98 15.57 -25.40
C THR A 7 -45.47 16.06 -24.05
N PHE A 8 -46.15 15.71 -22.94
CA PHE A 8 -45.70 16.11 -21.60
C PHE A 8 -45.75 14.99 -20.54
N ALA A 9 -45.77 13.71 -20.94
CA ALA A 9 -45.80 12.58 -20.01
C ALA A 9 -44.54 11.70 -20.02
N ALA A 10 -43.59 11.92 -20.93
CA ALA A 10 -42.37 11.09 -21.01
C ALA A 10 -41.16 11.68 -20.25
N ALA A 11 -41.22 12.94 -19.81
CA ALA A 11 -40.08 13.62 -19.19
C ALA A 11 -39.96 13.40 -17.66
N MET A 12 -41.01 12.93 -16.98
CA MET A 12 -40.98 12.75 -15.51
C MET A 12 -40.50 11.37 -15.04
N LEU A 13 -40.38 10.37 -15.93
CA LEU A 13 -39.92 9.03 -15.55
C LEU A 13 -38.38 8.89 -15.55
N LEU A 14 -37.65 9.85 -16.10
CA LEU A 14 -36.17 9.88 -16.09
C LEU A 14 -35.57 10.61 -14.88
N ALA A 15 -36.39 11.32 -14.09
CA ALA A 15 -35.92 12.07 -12.92
C ALA A 15 -35.91 11.26 -11.61
N LEU A 16 -36.36 10.00 -11.63
CA LEU A 16 -36.43 9.12 -10.44
C LEU A 16 -35.28 8.10 -10.36
N LEU A 17 -34.34 8.11 -11.31
CA LEU A 17 -33.14 7.26 -11.31
C LEU A 17 -31.89 7.95 -10.72
N SER A 18 -32.00 9.22 -10.29
CA SER A 18 -30.88 9.98 -9.71
C SER A 18 -30.78 9.88 -8.17
N ALA A 19 -31.55 9.00 -7.55
CA ALA A 19 -31.49 8.72 -6.11
C ALA A 19 -31.10 7.27 -5.83
N ILE A 20 -30.05 6.78 -6.48
CA ILE A 20 -29.29 5.66 -5.91
C ILE A 20 -28.46 6.28 -4.79
N PRO A 21 -28.64 5.92 -3.52
CA PRO A 21 -27.72 6.38 -2.48
C PRO A 21 -26.31 5.97 -2.91
N ALA A 22 -25.37 6.91 -2.88
CA ALA A 22 -23.96 6.71 -3.23
C ALA A 22 -23.19 5.76 -2.28
N ASN A 23 -23.91 4.85 -1.61
CA ASN A 23 -23.40 3.89 -0.65
C ASN A 23 -23.57 2.43 -1.13
N ALA A 24 -23.84 2.22 -2.43
CA ALA A 24 -24.01 0.89 -3.02
C ALA A 24 -22.93 0.58 -4.08
N PHE A 25 -21.65 0.72 -3.73
CA PHE A 25 -20.53 0.12 -4.47
C PHE A 25 -19.56 -0.48 -3.48
N CYS A 26 -19.94 -1.63 -2.92
CA CYS A 26 -19.11 -2.34 -1.96
C CYS A 26 -19.58 -3.80 -1.80
N MET A 27 -19.97 -4.44 -2.91
CA MET A 27 -20.35 -5.85 -2.84
C MET A 27 -19.12 -6.78 -2.91
N PHE A 28 -18.04 -6.33 -3.58
CA PHE A 28 -16.70 -6.92 -3.57
C PHE A 28 -15.71 -5.80 -3.93
N GLY A 29 -14.90 -5.30 -3.00
CA GLY A 29 -13.92 -4.22 -3.29
C GLY A 29 -13.97 -3.01 -2.36
N CYS A 30 -14.09 -3.19 -1.05
CA CYS A 30 -14.00 -2.07 -0.09
C CYS A 30 -12.69 -2.04 0.67
N TYR A 31 -11.87 -3.07 0.53
CA TYR A 31 -10.66 -3.26 1.35
C TYR A 31 -9.42 -3.14 0.47
N PRO A 32 -8.28 -2.76 1.06
CA PRO A 32 -6.99 -2.80 0.38
C PRO A 32 -6.73 -4.16 -0.28
N THR A 33 -6.03 -4.13 -1.41
CA THR A 33 -5.71 -5.32 -2.23
C THR A 33 -4.21 -5.58 -2.25
N GLU A 34 -3.80 -6.76 -2.73
CA GLU A 34 -2.39 -7.07 -3.00
C GLU A 34 -1.74 -6.03 -3.92
N ALA A 35 -2.48 -5.51 -4.90
CA ALA A 35 -1.98 -4.47 -5.81
C ALA A 35 -1.65 -3.17 -5.06
N HIS A 36 -2.49 -2.76 -4.11
CA HIS A 36 -2.19 -1.60 -3.25
C HIS A 36 -0.95 -1.85 -2.40
N ALA A 37 -0.84 -3.02 -1.75
CA ALA A 37 0.33 -3.38 -0.96
C ALA A 37 1.60 -3.39 -1.82
N ARG A 38 1.55 -3.93 -3.03
CA ARG A 38 2.68 -3.91 -3.98
C ARG A 38 3.09 -2.49 -4.36
N GLN A 39 2.12 -1.60 -4.61
CA GLN A 39 2.40 -0.19 -4.94
C GLN A 39 3.08 0.53 -3.76
N ILE A 40 2.59 0.34 -2.53
CA ILE A 40 3.19 0.89 -1.31
C ILE A 40 4.61 0.36 -1.14
N PHE A 41 4.80 -0.94 -1.32
CA PHE A 41 6.12 -1.58 -1.24
C PHE A 41 7.11 -0.95 -2.21
N GLU A 42 6.71 -0.75 -3.47
CA GLU A 42 7.55 -0.10 -4.45
C GLU A 42 7.85 1.37 -4.07
N ASN A 43 6.86 2.12 -3.58
CA ASN A 43 7.03 3.50 -3.14
C ASN A 43 8.03 3.62 -1.99
N LEU A 44 7.89 2.79 -0.96
CA LEU A 44 8.74 2.79 0.21
C LEU A 44 10.15 2.26 -0.12
N LEU A 45 10.26 1.24 -0.95
CA LEU A 45 11.56 0.68 -1.33
C LEU A 45 12.42 1.71 -2.09
N LYS A 46 11.81 2.53 -2.97
CA LYS A 46 12.48 3.65 -3.64
C LYS A 46 13.01 4.72 -2.68
N GLN A 47 12.41 4.85 -1.49
CA GLN A 47 12.89 5.77 -0.46
C GLN A 47 14.05 5.17 0.36
N ARG A 48 14.16 3.84 0.39
CA ARG A 48 15.11 3.09 1.23
C ARG A 48 16.40 2.74 0.53
N VAL A 49 16.37 2.61 -0.80
CA VAL A 49 17.49 2.13 -1.60
C VAL A 49 17.84 3.16 -2.66
N ASP A 50 19.12 3.49 -2.76
CA ASP A 50 19.68 4.51 -3.66
C ASP A 50 19.91 4.02 -5.11
N LYS A 51 19.80 2.71 -5.34
CA LYS A 51 20.06 2.05 -6.62
C LYS A 51 18.79 1.38 -7.20
N PRO A 52 18.76 1.16 -8.53
CA PRO A 52 17.68 0.41 -9.15
C PRO A 52 17.56 -1.02 -8.61
N PHE A 53 16.33 -1.49 -8.52
CA PHE A 53 15.98 -2.83 -8.06
C PHE A 53 14.91 -3.43 -8.97
N LYS A 54 14.67 -4.74 -8.82
CA LYS A 54 13.62 -5.45 -9.55
C LYS A 54 12.82 -6.32 -8.61
N ILE A 55 11.52 -6.04 -8.48
CA ILE A 55 10.58 -6.88 -7.75
C ILE A 55 10.27 -8.10 -8.62
N VAL A 56 10.83 -9.26 -8.28
CA VAL A 56 10.65 -10.50 -9.03
C VAL A 56 9.45 -11.31 -8.57
N GLU A 57 9.06 -11.17 -7.30
CA GLU A 57 7.87 -11.81 -6.74
C GLU A 57 7.25 -10.87 -5.71
N PHE A 58 5.92 -10.84 -5.68
CA PHE A 58 5.14 -10.21 -4.61
C PHE A 58 3.90 -11.07 -4.43
N LYS A 59 3.65 -11.54 -3.21
CA LYS A 59 2.56 -12.46 -2.91
C LYS A 59 1.97 -12.16 -1.54
N GLN A 60 0.70 -11.78 -1.52
CA GLN A 60 -0.07 -11.71 -0.28
C GLN A 60 -0.16 -13.12 0.34
N THR A 61 0.14 -13.22 1.61
CA THR A 61 0.04 -14.46 2.40
C THR A 61 -1.25 -14.49 3.21
N MET A 62 -1.67 -13.34 3.73
CA MET A 62 -2.84 -13.21 4.59
C MET A 62 -3.37 -11.78 4.53
N ALA A 63 -4.64 -11.59 4.85
CA ALA A 63 -5.19 -10.28 5.14
C ALA A 63 -6.20 -10.37 6.28
N GLU A 64 -6.21 -9.35 7.13
CA GLU A 64 -7.05 -9.31 8.33
C GLU A 64 -7.73 -7.95 8.49
N ARG A 65 -8.95 -7.96 9.03
CA ARG A 65 -9.63 -6.73 9.44
C ARG A 65 -9.25 -6.44 10.88
N LEU A 66 -8.77 -5.24 11.13
CA LEU A 66 -8.55 -4.75 12.49
C LEU A 66 -9.68 -3.81 12.87
N GLU A 67 -10.31 -4.07 14.01
CA GLU A 67 -11.17 -3.08 14.65
C GLU A 67 -10.51 -2.68 15.95
N MET A 68 -10.00 -1.45 16.03
CA MET A 68 -9.41 -0.96 17.26
C MET A 68 -10.52 -0.65 18.26
N HIS A 69 -10.84 -1.61 19.13
CA HIS A 69 -11.91 -1.51 20.13
C HIS A 69 -11.85 -0.24 21.00
N ALA A 70 -10.67 0.37 21.15
CA ALA A 70 -10.48 1.58 21.96
C ALA A 70 -10.72 2.91 21.20
N THR A 71 -10.42 2.97 19.90
CA THR A 71 -10.53 4.21 19.10
C THR A 71 -11.69 4.18 18.11
N GLY A 72 -12.27 3.00 17.86
CA GLY A 72 -13.26 2.78 16.79
C GLY A 72 -12.66 2.91 15.39
N GLU A 73 -11.34 3.07 15.27
CA GLU A 73 -10.67 3.13 13.97
C GLU A 73 -10.71 1.76 13.29
N LYS A 74 -11.20 1.75 12.06
CA LYS A 74 -11.14 0.56 11.20
C LYS A 74 -9.75 0.49 10.58
N GLY A 75 -9.10 -0.63 10.78
CA GLY A 75 -7.86 -1.01 10.15
C GLY A 75 -8.04 -2.22 9.23
N TYR A 76 -7.10 -2.36 8.31
CA TYR A 76 -6.95 -3.55 7.49
C TYR A 76 -5.47 -3.87 7.37
N GLU A 77 -5.10 -5.13 7.52
CA GLU A 77 -3.71 -5.57 7.39
C GLU A 77 -3.57 -6.52 6.21
N ILE A 78 -2.49 -6.34 5.47
CA ILE A 78 -2.05 -7.26 4.42
C ILE A 78 -0.66 -7.72 4.79
N PHE A 79 -0.50 -9.04 4.92
CA PHE A 79 0.77 -9.72 5.09
C PHE A 79 1.21 -10.23 3.73
N PHE A 80 2.50 -10.09 3.41
CA PHE A 80 3.01 -10.48 2.10
C PHE A 80 4.49 -10.88 2.16
N ASN A 81 4.88 -11.69 1.17
CA ASN A 81 6.27 -11.95 0.84
C ASN A 81 6.62 -11.25 -0.47
N ALA A 82 7.74 -10.53 -0.51
CA ALA A 82 8.28 -9.95 -1.72
C ALA A 82 9.75 -10.38 -1.92
N ARG A 83 10.09 -10.83 -3.13
CA ARG A 83 11.48 -11.11 -3.51
C ARG A 83 11.94 -10.00 -4.44
N VAL A 84 13.08 -9.39 -4.10
CA VAL A 84 13.64 -8.26 -4.84
C VAL A 84 15.09 -8.54 -5.19
N GLU A 85 15.42 -8.41 -6.46
CA GLU A 85 16.79 -8.43 -6.96
C GLU A 85 17.41 -7.03 -6.91
N PHE A 86 18.66 -6.96 -6.45
CA PHE A 86 19.47 -5.75 -6.42
C PHE A 86 20.74 -5.93 -7.25
N PRO A 87 20.68 -5.76 -8.58
CA PRO A 87 21.83 -6.01 -9.46
C PRO A 87 23.07 -5.20 -9.09
N GLU A 88 22.90 -3.92 -8.77
CA GLU A 88 23.98 -3.00 -8.35
C GLU A 88 24.13 -2.91 -6.82
N GLY A 89 23.32 -3.66 -6.07
CA GLY A 89 23.24 -3.55 -4.62
C GLY A 89 22.40 -2.36 -4.16
N GLY A 90 22.63 -1.89 -2.95
CA GLY A 90 21.92 -0.77 -2.35
C GLY A 90 22.63 -0.26 -1.11
N ASN A 91 22.65 1.06 -0.94
CA ASN A 91 23.34 1.80 0.12
C ASN A 91 24.77 1.26 0.34
N LEU A 92 25.57 1.24 -0.74
CA LEU A 92 26.92 0.65 -0.71
C LEU A 92 27.86 1.34 0.28
N GLU A 93 27.58 2.62 0.60
CA GLU A 93 28.25 3.37 1.66
C GLU A 93 28.06 2.76 3.05
N CYS A 94 27.05 1.92 3.24
CA CYS A 94 26.74 1.26 4.50
C CYS A 94 27.40 -0.11 4.68
N LYS A 95 28.26 -0.52 3.74
CA LYS A 95 28.98 -1.79 3.85
C LYS A 95 29.80 -1.80 5.16
N PRO A 96 29.66 -2.83 6.00
CA PRO A 96 30.48 -2.94 7.21
C PRO A 96 31.96 -3.12 6.86
N GLU A 97 32.83 -2.31 7.46
CA GLU A 97 34.28 -2.39 7.27
C GLU A 97 34.91 -2.82 8.61
N ALA A 98 35.64 -3.95 8.59
CA ALA A 98 36.20 -4.57 9.80
C ALA A 98 35.19 -4.76 10.95
N GLY A 99 33.93 -5.06 10.61
CA GLY A 99 32.84 -5.27 11.58
C GLY A 99 32.25 -3.99 12.17
N LYS A 100 32.66 -2.81 11.71
CA LYS A 100 32.10 -1.52 12.10
C LYS A 100 31.06 -1.05 11.08
N ILE A 101 29.92 -0.59 11.58
CA ILE A 101 28.85 0.01 10.77
C ILE A 101 29.14 1.51 10.63
N PRO A 102 29.13 2.07 9.40
CA PRO A 102 29.27 3.50 9.20
C PRO A 102 28.15 4.33 9.86
N ASP A 103 28.44 5.59 10.19
CA ASP A 103 27.45 6.48 10.81
C ASP A 103 26.23 6.68 9.90
N GLY A 104 25.03 6.63 10.49
CA GLY A 104 23.76 6.74 9.75
C GLY A 104 23.31 5.45 9.05
N CYS A 105 24.09 4.37 9.15
CA CYS A 105 23.73 3.05 8.64
C CYS A 105 23.21 2.14 9.75
N SER A 106 22.28 1.25 9.37
CA SER A 106 21.67 0.30 10.28
C SER A 106 22.50 -0.98 10.36
N PRO A 107 22.72 -1.55 11.56
CA PRO A 107 23.33 -2.87 11.73
C PRO A 107 22.38 -4.01 11.38
N SER A 108 21.09 -3.72 11.10
CA SER A 108 20.07 -4.74 10.88
C SER A 108 20.29 -5.50 9.57
N SER A 109 20.25 -6.83 9.66
CA SER A 109 20.15 -7.74 8.50
C SER A 109 18.71 -8.07 8.12
N HIS A 110 17.72 -7.58 8.86
CA HIS A 110 16.30 -7.75 8.55
C HIS A 110 15.83 -6.54 7.75
N TYR A 111 15.59 -6.74 6.45
CA TYR A 111 15.19 -5.66 5.55
C TYR A 111 13.70 -5.38 5.66
N VAL A 112 13.37 -4.11 5.89
CA VAL A 112 11.98 -3.61 5.99
C VAL A 112 11.84 -2.32 5.22
N THR A 113 10.69 -2.15 4.58
CA THR A 113 10.33 -0.92 3.87
C THR A 113 9.58 0.05 4.77
N ALA A 114 8.76 -0.47 5.70
CA ALA A 114 8.05 0.28 6.73
C ALA A 114 8.56 -0.05 8.15
N PRO A 115 9.75 0.46 8.56
CA PRO A 115 10.31 0.17 9.88
C PRO A 115 9.42 0.69 11.00
N ARG A 116 9.29 -0.14 12.02
CA ARG A 116 8.68 0.16 13.31
C ARG A 116 9.68 0.92 14.18
N SER A 117 9.19 1.53 15.26
CA SER A 117 10.04 2.22 16.24
C SER A 117 11.08 1.31 16.91
N SER A 118 10.85 -0.01 16.90
CA SER A 118 11.77 -1.02 17.41
C SER A 118 12.88 -1.40 16.43
N ASP A 119 12.74 -1.06 15.14
CA ASP A 119 13.71 -1.46 14.13
C ASP A 119 14.94 -0.53 14.18
N PRO A 120 16.17 -1.07 14.09
CA PRO A 120 17.38 -0.26 14.15
C PRO A 120 17.39 0.79 13.02
N PRO A 121 17.52 2.09 13.36
CA PRO A 121 17.42 3.16 12.38
C PRO A 121 18.62 3.17 11.43
N GLY A 122 18.47 3.86 10.30
CA GLY A 122 19.53 4.06 9.32
C GLY A 122 19.33 3.26 8.04
N LYS A 123 20.17 3.56 7.04
CA LYS A 123 20.16 2.85 5.75
C LYS A 123 20.77 1.46 5.90
N GLN A 124 20.23 0.48 5.19
CA GLN A 124 20.75 -0.90 5.22
C GLN A 124 21.57 -1.17 3.98
N TYR A 125 22.77 -1.72 4.18
CA TYR A 125 23.60 -2.22 3.10
C TYR A 125 22.95 -3.42 2.41
N ILE A 126 22.94 -3.41 1.08
CA ILE A 126 22.51 -4.51 0.22
C ILE A 126 23.65 -4.82 -0.74
N ALA A 127 24.12 -6.06 -0.72
CA ALA A 127 25.22 -6.49 -1.58
C ALA A 127 24.79 -6.53 -3.07
N PRO A 128 25.68 -6.14 -4.01
CA PRO A 128 25.42 -6.31 -5.43
C PRO A 128 25.12 -7.76 -5.83
N GLY A 129 24.14 -7.94 -6.72
CA GLY A 129 23.68 -9.25 -7.20
C GLY A 129 22.85 -10.04 -6.18
N SER A 130 22.53 -9.46 -5.03
CA SER A 130 21.72 -10.14 -4.02
C SER A 130 20.23 -10.19 -4.40
N THR A 131 19.55 -11.23 -3.92
CA THR A 131 18.09 -11.28 -3.86
C THR A 131 17.68 -11.25 -2.41
N VAL A 132 16.88 -10.26 -2.02
CA VAL A 132 16.39 -10.09 -0.66
C VAL A 132 14.92 -10.52 -0.59
N LEU A 133 14.57 -11.26 0.47
CA LEU A 133 13.19 -11.53 0.84
C LEU A 133 12.74 -10.48 1.85
N PHE A 134 11.60 -9.87 1.59
CA PHE A 134 10.85 -9.03 2.51
C PHE A 134 9.62 -9.82 2.94
N ASP A 135 9.51 -10.09 4.24
CA ASP A 135 8.34 -10.69 4.88
C ASP A 135 7.74 -9.58 5.76
N GLU A 136 6.73 -8.90 5.22
CA GLU A 136 6.22 -7.64 5.78
C GLU A 136 4.71 -7.64 5.90
N GLU A 137 4.23 -6.73 6.76
CA GLU A 137 2.84 -6.44 7.01
C GLU A 137 2.59 -4.95 6.76
N TYR A 138 1.54 -4.62 6.01
CA TYR A 138 1.08 -3.24 5.89
C TYR A 138 -0.28 -3.08 6.52
N ARG A 139 -0.34 -2.13 7.44
CA ARG A 139 -1.57 -1.66 8.03
C ARG A 139 -2.09 -0.45 7.28
N PHE A 140 -3.36 -0.54 6.95
CA PHE A 140 -4.15 0.49 6.31
C PHE A 140 -5.18 1.01 7.30
N TYR A 141 -5.41 2.31 7.31
CA TYR A 141 -6.43 2.95 8.15
C TYR A 141 -7.51 3.60 7.29
N GLU A 142 -8.77 3.46 7.68
CA GLU A 142 -9.88 4.10 6.97
C GLU A 142 -9.66 5.63 6.90
N ALA A 143 -9.75 6.20 5.70
CA ALA A 143 -9.49 7.61 5.42
C ALA A 143 -10.47 8.13 4.37
N GLY A 144 -11.59 8.68 4.82
CA GLY A 144 -12.65 9.17 3.94
C GLY A 144 -13.26 8.03 3.12
N SER A 145 -13.14 8.11 1.79
CA SER A 145 -13.61 7.08 0.86
C SER A 145 -12.55 6.01 0.52
N GLY A 146 -11.40 6.01 1.18
CA GLY A 146 -10.30 5.09 0.90
C GLY A 146 -9.55 4.66 2.15
N TRP A 147 -8.34 4.16 1.93
CA TRP A 147 -7.50 3.55 2.95
C TRP A 147 -6.10 4.15 2.91
N LYS A 148 -5.65 4.73 4.02
CA LYS A 148 -4.32 5.30 4.14
C LYS A 148 -3.30 4.22 4.44
N GLY A 149 -2.31 4.04 3.56
CA GLY A 149 -1.19 3.13 3.74
C GLY A 149 -0.03 3.72 4.56
N PRO A 150 0.99 2.91 4.91
CA PRO A 150 2.16 3.35 5.68
C PRO A 150 3.07 4.31 4.90
N ASP A 151 2.95 4.40 3.57
CA ASP A 151 3.61 5.42 2.76
C ASP A 151 2.91 6.79 2.79
N GLY A 152 1.79 6.89 3.52
CA GLY A 152 1.02 8.11 3.72
C GLY A 152 -0.02 8.40 2.63
N ASN A 153 -0.05 7.63 1.55
CA ASN A 153 -1.01 7.78 0.46
C ASN A 153 -2.36 7.12 0.78
N VAL A 154 -3.42 7.60 0.13
CA VAL A 154 -4.77 7.03 0.24
C VAL A 154 -5.09 6.20 -1.00
N TYR A 155 -5.51 4.96 -0.78
CA TYR A 155 -5.85 3.97 -1.80
C TYR A 155 -7.36 3.70 -1.76
N THR A 156 -8.02 3.91 -2.88
CA THR A 156 -9.42 3.54 -3.07
C THR A 156 -9.49 2.16 -3.67
N ALA A 157 -10.39 1.31 -3.15
CA ALA A 157 -10.64 0.04 -3.79
C ALA A 157 -11.54 0.26 -5.02
N ASP A 158 -11.12 -0.31 -6.15
CA ASP A 158 -11.81 -0.24 -7.44
C ASP A 158 -13.15 -1.01 -7.41
#